data_AF-A0A1C4A0V0-F1
#
_entry.id   AF-A0A1C4A0V0-F1
#
_cell.length_a   1.000
_cell.length_b   1.000
_cell.length_c   1.000
_cell.angle_alpha   90.00
_cell.angle_beta   90.00
_cell.angle_gamma   90.00
#
_symmetry.space_group_name_H-M   'P 1'
#
loop_
_entity.id
_entity.type
_entity.pdbx_description
1 polymer ?
#
loop_
_entity_poly.entity_id
_entity_poly.type
_entity_poly.pdbx_seq_one_letter_code
_entity_poly.pdbx_strand_id
1 'polypeptide(L)' 'MNGWIKWLVIGSFILFLLPNRYRILNLLLGNFLIRRFAVQGAMSIPAIRSKFIQSTFR' A
#
# COMPACT_ATOMS: atom_id res chain seq x y z
N MET A 1 -12.07 -15.40 -13.29
CA MET A 1 -12.17 -13.92 -13.21
C MET A 1 -11.51 -13.33 -14.46
N ASN A 2 -12.29 -12.74 -15.37
CA ASN A 2 -11.81 -12.20 -16.65
C ASN A 2 -10.67 -11.20 -16.43
N GLY A 3 -9.63 -11.25 -17.26
CA GLY A 3 -8.45 -10.38 -17.14
C GLY A 3 -8.79 -8.89 -17.10
N TRP A 4 -9.85 -8.48 -17.79
CA TRP A 4 -10.37 -7.11 -17.82
C TRP A 4 -10.88 -6.59 -16.48
N ILE A 5 -11.50 -7.45 -15.67
CA ILE A 5 -12.00 -7.08 -14.35
C ILE A 5 -10.85 -6.77 -13.39
N LYS A 6 -9.69 -7.43 -13.52
CA LYS A 6 -8.52 -7.15 -12.68
C LYS A 6 -8.02 -5.71 -12.90
N TRP A 7 -7.94 -5.28 -14.16
CA TRP A 7 -7.50 -3.94 -14.51
C TRP A 7 -8.49 -2.86 -14.08
N LEU A 8 -9.79 -3.12 -14.19
CA LEU A 8 -10.83 -2.21 -13.69
C LEU A 8 -10.79 -2.06 -12.17
N VAL A 9 -10.61 -3.16 -11.44
CA VAL A 9 -10.49 -3.11 -9.97
C VAL A 9 -9.26 -2.33 -9.54
N ILE A 10 -8.11 -2.55 -10.20
CA ILE A 10 -6.86 -1.82 -9.89
C ILE A 10 -7.01 -0.34 -10.24
N GLY A 11 -7.56 -0.01 -11.41
CA GLY A 11 -7.78 1.39 -11.83
C GLY A 11 -8.75 2.14 -10.91
N SER A 12 -9.86 1.50 -10.52
CA SER A 12 -10.82 2.05 -9.57
C SER A 12 -10.18 2.26 -8.19
N PHE A 13 -9.37 1.30 -7.73
CA PHE A 13 -8.65 1.42 -6.47
C PHE A 13 -7.71 2.63 -6.48
N ILE A 14 -6.94 2.83 -7.56
CA ILE A 14 -6.04 3.98 -7.73
C ILE A 14 -6.81 5.30 -7.79
N LEU A 15 -7.93 5.37 -8.51
CA LEU A 15 -8.75 6.57 -8.61
C LEU A 15 -9.39 6.95 -7.26
N PHE A 16 -9.76 5.96 -6.45
CA PHE A 16 -10.27 6.19 -5.10
C PHE A 16 -9.16 6.61 -4.11
N LEU A 17 -7.93 6.19 -4.37
CA LEU A 17 -6.73 6.51 -3.58
C LEU A 17 -6.31 7.99 -3.68
N LEU A 18 -6.39 8.58 -4.87
CA LEU A 18 -5.88 9.92 -5.15
C LEU A 18 -6.54 11.06 -4.34
N PRO A 19 -7.89 11.16 -4.26
CA PRO A 19 -8.55 12.22 -3.51
C PRO A 19 -8.54 11.96 -1.99
N ASN A 20 -8.54 10.69 -1.56
CA ASN A 20 -8.68 10.30 -0.15
C ASN A 20 -7.36 9.92 0.53
N ARG A 21 -6.22 10.36 -0.01
CA ARG A 21 -4.86 10.11 0.49
C ARG A 21 -4.71 10.10 2.02
N TYR A 22 -5.22 11.12 2.71
CA TYR A 22 -5.13 11.20 4.18
C TYR A 22 -6.07 10.25 4.91
N ARG A 23 -7.27 10.03 4.38
CA ARG A 23 -8.26 9.09 4.95
C ARG A 23 -7.77 7.65 4.85
N ILE A 24 -7.08 7.33 3.76
CA ILE A 24 -6.52 6.01 3.51
C ILE A 24 -5.30 5.76 4.38
N LEU A 25 -4.41 6.76 4.54
CA LEU A 25 -3.34 6.67 5.53
C LEU A 25 -3.91 6.47 6.93
N ASN A 26 -5.00 7.15 7.28
CA ASN A 26 -5.63 6.98 8.59
C ASN A 26 -6.25 5.58 8.76
N LEU A 27 -6.87 5.00 7.73
CA LEU A 27 -7.37 3.62 7.74
C LEU A 27 -6.23 2.58 7.78
N LEU A 28 -5.16 2.82 7.01
CA LEU A 28 -3.94 2.00 6.99
C LEU A 28 -3.23 2.00 8.34
N LEU A 29 -3.11 3.17 8.97
CA LEU A 29 -2.38 3.34 10.23
C LEU A 29 -3.26 3.02 11.45
N GLY A 30 -4.57 3.26 11.34
CA GLY A 30 -5.55 3.05 12.40
C GLY A 30 -5.97 1.59 12.60
N ASN A 31 -5.87 0.75 11.57
CA ASN A 31 -6.17 -0.67 11.69
C ASN A 31 -4.90 -1.53 11.68
N PHE A 32 -4.64 -2.23 12.79
CA PHE A 32 -3.46 -3.08 12.97
C PHE A 32 -3.30 -4.14 11.88
N LEU A 33 -4.40 -4.78 11.44
CA LEU A 33 -4.35 -5.84 10.43
C LEU A 33 -3.97 -5.28 9.06
N ILE A 34 -4.62 -4.20 8.64
CA ILE A 34 -4.37 -3.55 7.35
C ILE A 34 -2.93 -3.03 7.31
N ARG A 35 -2.48 -2.39 8.40
CA ARG A 35 -1.09 -1.95 8.56
C ARG A 35 -0.11 -3.09 8.40
N ARG A 36 -0.36 -4.23 9.07
CA ARG A 36 0.52 -5.39 9.03
C ARG A 36 0.66 -5.93 7.62
N PHE A 37 -0.45 -6.13 6.89
CA PHE A 37 -0.39 -6.60 5.52
C PHE A 37 0.31 -5.61 4.58
N ALA A 38 0.02 -4.32 4.71
CA ALA A 38 0.65 -3.28 3.91
C ALA A 38 2.16 -3.18 4.16
N VAL A 39 2.59 -3.17 5.41
CA VAL A 39 4.01 -3.14 5.79
C VAL A 39 4.71 -4.42 5.35
N GLN A 40 4.09 -5.58 5.56
CA GLN A 40 4.68 -6.87 5.18
C GLN A 40 4.83 -7.01 3.66
N GLY A 41 3.85 -6.50 2.89
CA GLY A 41 3.95 -6.42 1.42
C GLY A 41 4.96 -5.39 0.93
N ALA A 42 5.08 -4.23 1.60
CA ALA A 42 6.11 -3.24 1.25
C ALA A 42 7.52 -3.76 1.58
N MET A 43 7.70 -4.44 2.70
CA MET A 43 8.98 -4.97 3.17
C MET A 43 9.44 -6.23 2.43
N SER A 44 8.55 -6.92 1.71
CA SER A 44 8.94 -8.04 0.85
C SER A 44 9.66 -7.58 -0.42
N ILE A 45 9.54 -6.31 -0.79
CA ILE A 45 10.20 -5.72 -1.96
C ILE A 45 11.62 -5.28 -1.56
N PRO A 46 12.69 -5.87 -2.15
CA PRO A 46 14.08 -5.62 -1.73
C PRO A 46 14.49 -4.15 -1.82
N ALA A 47 14.06 -3.46 -2.89
CA ALA A 47 14.37 -2.05 -3.12
C ALA A 47 13.71 -1.11 -2.11
N ILE A 48 12.50 -1.46 -1.65
CA ILE A 48 11.78 -0.68 -0.63
C ILE A 48 12.40 -0.96 0.73
N ARG A 49 12.64 -2.23 1.05
CA ARG A 49 13.28 -2.67 2.28
C ARG A 49 14.65 -1.99 2.49
N SER A 50 15.51 -2.00 1.47
CA SER A 50 16.86 -1.41 1.58
C SER A 50 16.81 0.10 1.83
N LYS A 51 15.96 0.82 1.10
CA LYS A 51 15.75 2.27 1.29
C LYS A 51 15.15 2.58 2.66
N PHE A 52 14.16 1.81 3.10
CA PHE A 52 13.51 2.03 4.40
C PHE A 52 14.46 1.77 5.57
N ILE A 53 15.22 0.66 5.53
CA ILE A 53 16.23 0.38 6.56
C ILE A 53 17.30 1.47 6.54
N GLN A 54 17.78 1.88 5.36
CA GLN A 54 18.75 2.95 5.23
C GLN A 54 18.25 4.29 5.77
N SER A 55 16.98 4.65 5.57
CA SER A 55 16.43 5.93 6.04
C SER A 55 16.05 5.94 7.51
N THR A 56 15.76 4.77 8.09
CA THR A 56 15.28 4.65 9.48
C THR A 56 16.42 4.43 10.48
N PHE A 57 17.48 3.74 10.05
CA PHE A 57 18.60 3.33 10.91
C PHE A 57 19.92 4.04 10.63
N ARG A 58 19.97 4.96 9.65
CA ARG A 58 21.03 5.98 9.57
C ARG A 58 20.49 7.29 10.11
#